data_AF-Q5FNI7-F1
#
_entry.id   AF-Q5FNI7-F1
#
_cell.length_a   1.000
_cell.length_b   1.000
_cell.length_c   1.000
_cell.angle_alpha   90.00
_cell.angle_beta   90.00
_cell.angle_gamma   90.00
#
_symmetry.space_group_name_H-M   'P 1'
#
loop_
_entity.id
_entity.type
_entity.pdbx_description
1 polymer ?
#
loop_
_entity_poly.entity_id
_entity_poly.type
_entity_poly.pdbx_seq_one_letter_code
_entity_poly.pdbx_strand_id
1 'polypeptide(L)'
;MLGISPKRAGISPKARCSAMSDALTERFQDMVNEEVRDRRGLGLKGAFREVSRLFGLTERRVRACWHHEIRSVTAGEWEAVRQARIQTLQARQLRLQQQLDSLNDRGAA
;
A
#
# COMPACT_ATOMS: atom_id res chain seq x y z
N MET A 1 21.55 -45.30 33.58
CA MET A 1 22.54 -44.55 32.77
C MET A 1 22.44 -45.08 31.34
N LEU A 2 22.22 -44.35 30.25
CA LEU A 2 22.04 -42.94 29.94
C LEU A 2 21.08 -42.92 28.71
N GLY A 3 20.00 -42.15 28.80
CA GLY A 3 19.10 -41.92 27.67
C GLY A 3 19.72 -40.89 26.72
N ILE A 4 19.79 -41.21 25.43
CA ILE A 4 20.27 -40.30 24.39
C ILE A 4 19.06 -39.77 23.62
N SER A 5 18.56 -38.59 24.01
CA SER A 5 17.59 -37.85 23.22
C SER A 5 18.31 -37.10 22.09
N PRO A 6 17.89 -37.21 20.82
CA PRO A 6 18.38 -36.33 19.79
C PRO A 6 17.65 -34.99 19.88
N LYS A 7 18.36 -33.93 20.28
CA LYS A 7 17.92 -32.55 20.13
C LYS A 7 17.85 -32.22 18.63
N ARG A 8 16.69 -32.38 18.00
CA ARG A 8 16.38 -31.69 16.74
C ARG A 8 16.23 -30.20 17.04
N ALA A 9 17.33 -29.47 16.89
CA ALA A 9 17.29 -28.01 16.84
C ALA A 9 16.48 -27.61 15.60
N GLY A 10 15.19 -27.30 15.82
CA GLY A 10 14.33 -26.69 14.81
C GLY A 10 14.79 -25.28 14.55
N ILE A 11 15.75 -25.11 13.63
CA ILE A 11 16.05 -23.80 13.05
C ILE A 11 14.91 -23.51 12.06
N SER A 12 13.84 -22.90 12.57
CA SER A 12 12.87 -22.25 11.72
C SER A 12 13.60 -21.11 10.99
N PRO A 13 13.62 -21.04 9.65
CA PRO A 13 14.17 -19.89 8.97
C PRO A 13 13.30 -18.69 9.34
N LYS A 14 13.81 -17.82 10.21
CA LYS A 14 13.23 -16.49 10.42
C LYS A 14 13.29 -15.80 9.07
N ALA A 15 12.17 -15.78 8.36
CA ALA A 15 12.03 -15.17 7.06
C ALA A 15 12.55 -13.74 7.16
N ARG A 16 13.79 -13.51 6.73
CA ARG A 16 14.33 -12.16 6.60
C ARG A 16 13.56 -11.60 5.43
N CYS A 17 12.52 -10.80 5.72
CA CYS A 17 11.93 -9.94 4.70
C CYS A 17 13.05 -9.06 4.18
N SER A 18 13.64 -9.46 3.05
CA SER A 18 14.70 -8.69 2.41
C SER A 18 14.14 -7.31 2.12
N ALA A 19 14.80 -6.28 2.65
CA ALA A 19 14.46 -4.91 2.30
C ALA A 19 14.61 -4.76 0.77
N MET A 20 13.65 -4.06 0.15
CA MET A 20 13.72 -3.76 -1.27
C MET A 20 14.81 -2.71 -1.58
N SER A 21 15.18 -2.59 -2.86
CA SER A 21 16.11 -1.56 -3.32
C SER A 21 15.56 -0.15 -3.09
N ASP A 22 16.45 0.84 -3.05
CA ASP A 22 16.09 2.24 -2.83
C ASP A 22 15.07 2.75 -3.87
N ALA A 23 15.25 2.39 -5.15
CA ALA A 23 14.32 2.75 -6.21
C ALA A 23 12.88 2.19 -6.01
N LEU A 24 12.74 1.01 -5.40
CA LEU A 24 11.41 0.47 -5.07
C LEU A 24 10.83 1.15 -3.82
N THR A 25 11.68 1.55 -2.88
CA THR A 25 11.26 2.34 -1.71
C THR A 25 10.75 3.73 -2.12
N GLU A 26 11.41 4.38 -3.08
CA GLU A 26 10.96 5.64 -3.67
C GLU A 26 9.60 5.48 -4.36
N ARG A 27 9.44 4.47 -5.22
CA ARG A 27 8.15 4.19 -5.87
C ARG A 27 7.04 3.90 -4.86
N PHE A 28 7.35 3.23 -3.76
CA PHE A 28 6.38 2.93 -2.71
C PHE A 28 5.88 4.22 -2.09
N GLN A 29 6.82 5.10 -1.77
CA GLN A 29 6.54 6.41 -1.22
C GLN A 29 5.73 7.28 -2.18
N ASP A 30 6.06 7.27 -3.47
CA ASP A 30 5.31 8.01 -4.49
C ASP A 30 3.86 7.54 -4.57
N MET A 31 3.61 6.23 -4.61
CA MET A 31 2.25 5.68 -4.60
C MET A 31 1.44 6.13 -3.38
N VAL A 32 2.06 6.11 -2.19
CA VAL A 32 1.41 6.59 -0.96
C VAL A 32 1.15 8.09 -1.02
N ASN A 33 2.11 8.88 -1.48
CA ASN A 33 2.01 10.33 -1.54
C ASN A 33 0.96 10.79 -2.56
N GLU A 34 0.83 10.11 -3.70
CA GLU A 34 -0.24 10.36 -4.68
C GLU A 34 -1.63 10.17 -4.07
N GLU A 35 -1.89 9.05 -3.39
CA GLU A 35 -3.21 8.82 -2.79
C GLU A 35 -3.53 9.81 -1.66
N VAL A 36 -2.52 10.26 -0.92
CA VAL A 36 -2.67 11.32 0.08
C VAL A 36 -3.04 12.64 -0.60
N ARG A 37 -2.40 13.00 -1.72
CA ARG A 37 -2.72 14.22 -2.49
C ARG A 37 -4.15 14.15 -3.04
N ASP A 38 -4.56 13.01 -3.58
CA ASP A 38 -5.91 12.80 -4.13
C ASP A 38 -7.01 12.98 -3.05
N ARG A 39 -6.71 12.69 -1.78
CA ARG A 39 -7.65 12.80 -0.65
C ARG A 39 -7.47 14.07 0.17
N ARG A 40 -6.66 15.02 -0.29
CA ARG A 40 -6.34 16.24 0.47
C ARG A 40 -7.56 17.12 0.79
N GLY A 41 -8.67 16.97 0.05
CA GLY A 41 -9.93 17.66 0.32
C GLY A 41 -10.52 17.41 1.71
N LEU A 42 -10.10 16.34 2.40
CA LEU A 42 -10.51 16.02 3.78
C LEU A 42 -9.61 16.64 4.85
N GLY A 43 -8.61 17.42 4.43
CA GLY A 43 -7.49 17.85 5.26
C GLY A 43 -6.44 16.76 5.44
N LEU A 44 -5.20 17.17 5.77
CA LEU A 44 -4.04 16.28 5.77
C LEU A 44 -4.18 15.09 6.74
N LYS A 45 -4.71 15.33 7.94
CA LYS A 45 -4.97 14.26 8.92
C LYS A 45 -6.04 13.27 8.43
N GLY A 46 -7.09 13.77 7.77
CA GLY A 46 -8.13 12.94 7.18
C GLY A 46 -7.57 12.06 6.06
N ALA A 47 -6.78 12.65 5.16
CA ALA A 47 -6.11 11.93 4.08
C ALA A 47 -5.20 10.82 4.60
N PHE A 48 -4.39 11.08 5.64
CA PHE A 48 -3.54 10.05 6.25
C PHE A 48 -4.34 8.87 6.80
N ARG A 49 -5.45 9.13 7.49
CA ARG A 49 -6.32 8.09 8.05
C ARG A 49 -6.99 7.25 6.96
N GLU A 50 -7.41 7.87 5.86
CA GLU A 50 -8.03 7.14 4.76
C GLU A 50 -7.02 6.30 4.00
N VAL A 51 -5.85 6.86 3.68
CA VAL A 51 -4.80 6.14 2.97
C VAL A 51 -4.25 4.99 3.82
N SER A 52 -4.13 5.18 5.13
CA SER A 52 -3.73 4.09 6.04
C SER A 52 -4.70 2.92 5.98
N ARG A 53 -6.02 3.19 5.94
CA ARG A 53 -7.05 2.16 5.79
C ARG A 53 -7.04 1.52 4.40
N LEU A 54 -6.91 2.32 3.35
CA LEU A 54 -6.87 1.86 1.97
C LEU A 54 -5.75 0.85 1.73
N PHE A 55 -4.57 1.15 2.26
CA PHE A 55 -3.36 0.37 2.03
C PHE A 55 -3.02 -0.62 3.14
N GLY A 56 -3.84 -0.71 4.19
CA GLY A 56 -3.55 -1.57 5.35
C GLY A 56 -2.28 -1.15 6.09
N LEU A 57 -1.90 0.12 6.00
CA LEU A 57 -0.73 0.70 6.67
C LEU A 57 -1.15 1.37 7.99
N THR A 58 -0.18 1.64 8.86
CA THR A 58 -0.43 2.53 10.02
C THR A 58 -0.37 4.00 9.59
N GLU A 59 -1.10 4.89 10.26
CA GLU A 59 -0.99 6.34 10.00
C GLU A 59 0.45 6.84 10.16
N ARG A 60 1.21 6.29 11.12
CA ARG A 60 2.62 6.62 11.30
C ARG A 60 3.43 6.28 10.04
N ARG A 61 3.17 5.12 9.43
CA ARG A 61 3.85 4.70 8.20
C ARG A 61 3.52 5.62 7.03
N VAL A 62 2.25 5.99 6.87
CA VAL A 62 1.81 6.93 5.83
C VAL A 62 2.46 8.31 6.03
N ARG A 63 2.55 8.81 7.26
CA ARG A 63 3.27 10.06 7.57
C ARG A 63 4.75 9.97 7.25
N ALA A 64 5.39 8.84 7.56
CA ALA A 64 6.78 8.62 7.20
C ALA A 64 7.00 8.62 5.68
N CYS A 65 6.06 8.05 4.89
CA CYS A 65 6.09 8.21 3.42
C CYS A 65 6.02 9.69 3.04
N TRP A 66 5.07 10.43 3.63
CA TRP A 66 4.85 11.83 3.31
C TRP A 66 6.04 12.73 3.60
N HIS A 67 6.76 12.46 4.69
CA HIS A 67 7.91 13.25 5.14
C HIS A 67 9.27 12.72 4.66
N HIS A 68 9.30 11.72 3.78
CA HIS A 68 10.55 11.12 3.31
C HIS A 68 11.39 10.45 4.40
N GLU A 69 10.74 9.85 5.41
CA GLU A 69 11.38 9.26 6.59
C GLU A 69 11.44 7.72 6.56
N ILE A 70 11.01 7.08 5.46
CA ILE A 70 11.06 5.61 5.34
C ILE A 70 12.47 5.16 4.96
N ARG A 71 13.00 4.21 5.74
CA ARG A 71 14.35 3.63 5.53
C ARG A 71 14.33 2.31 4.76
N SER A 72 13.20 1.62 4.76
CA SER A 72 13.05 0.32 4.10
C SER A 72 11.58 -0.02 3.92
N VAL A 73 11.30 -0.80 2.89
CA VAL A 73 9.98 -1.35 2.58
C VAL A 73 10.13 -2.86 2.44
N THR A 74 9.24 -3.60 3.09
CA THR A 74 9.18 -5.05 2.95
C THR A 74 8.41 -5.44 1.69
N ALA A 75 8.72 -6.61 1.11
CA ALA A 75 7.99 -7.11 -0.05
C ALA A 75 6.47 -7.27 0.21
N GLY A 76 6.07 -7.60 1.45
CA GLY A 76 4.67 -7.69 1.83
C GLY A 76 3.95 -6.34 1.82
N GLU A 77 4.58 -5.29 2.37
CA GLU A 77 4.04 -3.92 2.32
C GLU A 77 3.93 -3.43 0.88
N TRP A 78 4.96 -3.67 0.07
CA TRP A 78 4.96 -3.30 -1.34
C TRP A 78 3.77 -3.92 -2.08
N GLU A 79 3.60 -5.24 -1.96
CA GLU A 79 2.54 -5.93 -2.69
C GLU A 79 1.15 -5.52 -2.19
N ALA A 80 0.98 -5.30 -0.89
CA ALA A 80 -0.27 -4.79 -0.33
C ALA A 80 -0.66 -3.42 -0.91
N VAL A 81 0.27 -2.45 -0.93
CA VAL A 81 0.04 -1.12 -1.51
C VAL A 81 -0.24 -1.21 -3.00
N ARG A 82 0.54 -2.02 -3.72
CA ARG A 82 0.39 -2.21 -5.17
C ARG A 82 -0.99 -2.76 -5.52
N GLN A 83 -1.44 -3.81 -4.84
CA GLN A 83 -2.76 -4.42 -5.08
C GLN A 83 -3.90 -3.45 -4.77
N ALA A 84 -3.83 -2.76 -3.62
CA ALA A 84 -4.83 -1.78 -3.25
C ALA A 84 -4.89 -0.58 -4.23
N ARG A 85 -3.73 -0.15 -4.76
CA ARG A 85 -3.67 0.88 -5.81
C ARG A 85 -4.34 0.41 -7.10
N ILE A 86 -4.07 -0.82 -7.54
CA ILE A 86 -4.71 -1.40 -8.73
C ILE A 86 -6.24 -1.41 -8.56
N GLN A 87 -6.74 -1.88 -7.42
CA GLN A 87 -8.19 -1.91 -7.12
C GLN A 87 -8.80 -0.50 -7.12
N THR A 88 -8.08 0.48 -6.55
CA THR A 88 -8.52 1.88 -6.53
C THR A 88 -8.62 2.47 -7.94
N LEU A 89 -7.63 2.19 -8.80
CA LEU A 89 -7.62 2.64 -10.18
C LEU A 89 -8.74 2.00 -11.00
N GLN A 90 -8.98 0.69 -10.82
CA GLN A 90 -10.09 -0.01 -11.47
C GLN A 90 -11.44 0.56 -11.05
N ALA A 91 -11.65 0.82 -9.76
CA ALA A 91 -12.89 1.43 -9.27
C ALA A 91 -13.08 2.85 -9.83
N ARG A 92 -12.01 3.64 -9.94
CA ARG A 92 -12.04 4.98 -10.54
C ARG A 92 -12.37 4.89 -12.04
N GLN A 93 -11.77 3.95 -12.77
CA GLN A 93 -12.04 3.73 -14.19
C GLN A 93 -13.51 3.36 -14.42
N LEU A 94 -14.05 2.42 -13.64
CA LEU A 94 -15.45 2.02 -13.74
C LEU A 94 -16.40 3.20 -13.51
N ARG A 95 -16.13 4.03 -12.50
CA ARG A 95 -16.92 5.23 -12.22
C ARG A 95 -16.88 6.23 -13.38
N LEU A 96 -15.70 6.47 -13.95
CA LEU A 96 -15.55 7.37 -15.10
C LEU A 96 -16.28 6.83 -16.33
N GLN A 97 -16.23 5.51 -16.58
CA GLN A 97 -16.96 4.88 -17.67
C GLN A 97 -18.47 5.10 -17.52
N GLN A 98 -19.02 4.83 -16.34
CA GLN A 98 -20.44 5.07 -16.05
C GLN A 98 -20.85 6.54 -16.25
N GLN A 99 -19.96 7.48 -15.88
CA GLN A 99 -20.20 8.91 -16.12
C GLN A 99 -20.22 9.24 -17.61
N LEU A 100 -19.28 8.69 -18.40
CA LEU A 100 -19.26 8.88 -19.86
C LEU A 100 -20.50 8.30 -20.54
N ASP A 101 -20.90 7.09 -20.16
CA ASP A 101 -22.10 6.45 -20.71
C ASP A 101 -23.34 7.31 -20.44
N SER A 102 -23.49 7.82 -19.20
CA SER A 102 -24.60 8.71 -18.83
C SER A 102 -24.61 10.05 -19.57
N LEU A 103 -23.46 10.54 -20.02
CA LEU A 103 -23.35 11.76 -20.82
C LEU A 103 -23.67 11.51 -22.28
N ASN A 104 -23.24 10.38 -22.85
CA ASN A 104 -23.56 9.98 -24.21
C ASN A 104 -25.07 9.77 -24.39
N ASP A 105 -25.71 9.11 -23.43
CA ASP A 105 -27.17 8.89 -23.45
C ASP A 105 -27.96 10.21 -23.41
N ARG A 106 -27.42 11.25 -22.74
CA ARG A 106 -28.02 12.59 -22.68
C ARG A 106 -27.75 13.44 -23.92
N GLY A 107 -26.67 13.17 -24.64
CA GLY A 107 -26.33 13.88 -25.89
C GLY A 107 -27.02 13.29 -27.12
N ALA A 108 -27.57 12.07 -27.01
CA ALA A 108 -28.30 11.38 -28.08
C ALA A 108 -29.83 11.61 -28.05
N ALA A 109 -30.33 12.36 -27.07
CA ALA A 109 -31.74 12.76 -26.91
C ALA A 109 -31.92 14.24 -27.24
#